data_AF-A0A0D7CMA1-F1
#
_entry.id   AF-A0A0D7CMA1-F1
#
_cell.length_a   1.000
_cell.length_b   1.000
_cell.length_c   1.000
_cell.angle_alpha   90.00
_cell.angle_beta   90.00
_cell.angle_gamma   90.00
#
_symmetry.space_group_name_H-M   'P 1'
#
loop_
_entity.id
_entity.type
_entity.pdbx_description
1 polymer ?
#
loop_
_entity_poly.entity_id
_entity_poly.type
_entity_poly.pdbx_seq_one_letter_code
_entity_poly.pdbx_strand_id
1 'polypeptide(L)'
;MGSQAALSWAQRGVQVYEELAGLRPAGSTTPVNYENLAAFTPNTYWWDPSTGGLASALWFLALAYREANNDAAAATILIQRVRLAERLAGADPNTYKSLLGSILVHQFIGDAKWRAELGSQAALSWAQRGVQVYEELAGLRPAGSTTPVNYENLAAFTPNTYWWDPSTGGLASALWFLALAYREANNDAAAATILIQRVRLAERLAGADPNTYKSLLVHARADAAAFGFRPRL
;
A
#
# COMPACT_ATOMS: atom_id res chain seq x y z
N MET A 1 10.82 13.56 -28.18
CA MET A 1 11.77 13.86 -27.10
C MET A 1 11.89 12.60 -26.26
N GLY A 2 13.09 12.01 -26.18
CA GLY A 2 13.28 10.61 -25.76
C GLY A 2 13.16 10.36 -24.25
N SER A 3 12.89 9.11 -23.89
CA SER A 3 12.75 8.61 -22.50
C SER A 3 13.88 9.02 -21.56
N GLN A 4 15.10 9.19 -22.07
CA GLN A 4 16.24 9.65 -21.27
C GLN A 4 16.09 11.08 -20.74
N ALA A 5 15.47 12.00 -21.49
CA ALA A 5 15.25 13.36 -21.03
C ALA A 5 14.19 13.41 -19.92
N ALA A 6 13.13 12.61 -20.03
CA ALA A 6 12.12 12.50 -18.99
C ALA A 6 12.71 11.93 -17.69
N LEU A 7 13.55 10.89 -17.80
CA LEU A 7 14.24 10.30 -16.66
C LEU A 7 15.17 11.29 -15.95
N SER A 8 15.96 12.07 -16.70
CA SER A 8 16.86 13.06 -16.10
C SER A 8 16.09 14.18 -15.38
N TRP A 9 14.97 14.64 -15.94
CA TRP A 9 14.10 15.60 -15.27
C TRP A 9 13.47 15.04 -13.98
N ALA A 10 12.99 13.79 -14.00
CA ALA A 10 12.41 13.16 -12.82
C ALA A 10 13.46 12.97 -11.71
N GLN A 11 14.69 12.55 -12.07
CA GLN A 11 15.81 12.45 -11.14
C GLN A 11 16.11 13.82 -10.52
N ARG A 12 16.17 14.87 -11.34
CA ARG A 12 16.41 16.22 -10.84
C ARG A 12 15.28 16.72 -9.93
N GLY A 13 14.04 16.35 -10.21
CA GLY A 13 12.90 16.66 -9.34
C GLY A 13 13.06 16.04 -7.95
N VAL A 14 13.39 14.75 -7.87
CA VAL A 14 13.67 14.08 -6.58
C VAL A 14 14.81 14.77 -5.84
N GLN A 15 15.91 15.07 -6.53
CA GLN A 15 17.05 15.78 -5.96
C GLN A 15 16.68 17.11 -5.30
N VAL A 16 15.86 17.92 -5.97
CA VAL A 16 15.40 19.22 -5.45
C VAL A 16 14.52 19.02 -4.22
N TYR A 17 13.60 18.06 -4.25
CA TYR A 17 12.77 17.77 -3.09
C TYR A 17 13.55 17.19 -1.92
N GLU A 18 14.59 16.38 -2.14
CA GLU A 18 15.48 15.90 -1.08
C GLU A 18 16.22 17.06 -0.39
N GLU A 19 16.63 18.09 -1.15
CA GLU A 19 17.26 19.30 -0.61
C GLU A 19 16.28 20.13 0.21
N LEU A 20 15.08 20.39 -0.32
CA LEU A 20 14.02 21.12 0.39
C LEU A 20 13.52 20.36 1.63
N ALA A 21 13.48 19.03 1.55
CA ALA A 21 13.15 18.13 2.64
C ALA A 21 14.23 18.06 3.73
N GLY A 22 15.41 18.65 3.49
CA GLY A 22 16.54 18.61 4.42
C GLY A 22 17.20 17.24 4.52
N LEU A 23 16.98 16.35 3.55
CA LEU A 23 17.58 15.00 3.52
C LEU A 23 19.03 15.02 3.04
N ARG A 24 19.43 16.10 2.36
CA ARG A 24 20.79 16.31 1.86
C ARG A 24 21.09 17.81 1.68
N PRO A 25 22.37 18.22 1.70
CA PRO A 25 22.77 19.58 1.37
C PRO A 25 22.44 19.96 -0.09
N ALA A 26 22.18 21.24 -0.33
CA ALA A 26 21.96 21.78 -1.67
C ALA A 26 23.14 21.49 -2.60
N GLY A 27 22.86 20.93 -3.79
CA GLY A 27 23.90 20.57 -4.77
C GLY A 27 24.70 19.31 -4.42
N SER A 28 24.35 18.60 -3.34
CA SER A 28 24.97 17.32 -3.02
C SER A 28 24.64 16.26 -4.07
N THR A 29 25.65 15.47 -4.44
CA THR A 29 25.50 14.27 -5.28
C THR A 29 25.44 12.99 -4.46
N THR A 30 25.63 13.08 -3.13
CA THR A 30 25.52 11.94 -2.23
C THR A 30 24.07 11.46 -2.19
N PRO A 31 23.79 10.18 -2.50
CA PRO A 31 22.44 9.64 -2.42
C PRO A 31 21.91 9.67 -0.99
N VAL A 32 20.62 9.97 -0.84
CA VAL A 32 19.92 9.85 0.45
C VAL A 32 19.78 8.37 0.81
N ASN A 33 20.11 8.01 2.04
CA ASN A 33 19.85 6.68 2.57
C ASN A 33 18.44 6.59 3.15
N TYR A 34 17.47 6.18 2.32
CA TYR A 34 16.06 6.04 2.72
C TYR A 34 15.81 4.95 3.79
N GLU A 35 16.74 4.03 4.03
CA GLU A 35 16.64 3.08 5.15
C GLU A 35 16.94 3.75 6.50
N ASN A 36 17.56 4.95 6.50
CA ASN A 36 17.93 5.67 7.71
C ASN A 36 17.34 7.09 7.76
N LEU A 37 16.01 7.20 7.65
CA LEU A 37 15.28 8.46 7.75
C LEU A 37 14.99 8.91 9.20
N ALA A 38 15.32 8.09 10.19
CA ALA A 38 14.99 8.33 11.60
C ALA A 38 15.64 9.61 12.16
N ALA A 39 16.83 9.96 11.66
CA ALA A 39 17.56 11.16 12.07
C ALA A 39 16.96 12.47 11.51
N PHE A 40 16.06 12.38 10.53
CA PHE A 40 15.47 13.55 9.90
C PHE A 40 14.07 13.83 10.43
N THR A 41 13.72 15.12 10.47
CA THR A 41 12.39 15.59 10.89
C THR A 41 11.55 15.83 9.64
N PRO A 42 10.41 15.14 9.47
CA PRO A 42 9.51 15.40 8.35
C PRO A 42 9.04 16.84 8.30
N ASN A 43 8.94 17.38 7.09
CA ASN A 43 8.42 18.72 6.82
C ASN A 43 7.50 18.69 5.59
N THR A 44 6.94 19.83 5.22
CA THR A 44 5.96 19.95 4.12
C THR A 44 6.49 19.48 2.76
N TYR A 45 7.81 19.46 2.55
CA TYR A 45 8.41 18.99 1.30
C TYR A 45 8.52 17.47 1.23
N TRP A 46 8.35 16.74 2.34
CA TRP A 46 8.27 15.28 2.30
C TRP A 46 6.96 14.83 1.66
N TRP A 47 5.85 15.42 2.11
CA TRP A 47 4.52 15.26 1.56
C TRP A 47 3.63 16.43 1.97
N ASP A 48 2.87 16.93 1.00
CA ASP A 48 1.79 17.88 1.20
C ASP A 48 0.66 17.49 0.23
N PRO A 49 -0.61 17.43 0.67
CA PRO A 49 -1.71 16.98 -0.18
C PRO A 49 -1.97 17.87 -1.40
N SER A 50 -1.54 19.13 -1.39
CA SER A 50 -1.74 20.07 -2.51
C SER A 50 -0.64 20.03 -3.56
N THR A 51 0.60 19.72 -3.15
CA THR A 51 1.79 19.76 -4.01
C THR A 51 2.48 18.41 -4.22
N GLY A 52 2.18 17.42 -3.38
CA GLY A 52 2.69 16.06 -3.45
C GLY A 52 4.12 15.84 -2.93
N GLY A 53 4.93 16.88 -2.85
CA GLY A 53 6.29 16.83 -2.27
C GLY A 53 7.20 15.73 -2.84
N LEU A 54 8.14 15.28 -2.01
CA LEU A 54 9.10 14.22 -2.32
C LEU A 54 8.41 12.88 -2.60
N ALA A 55 7.33 12.55 -1.89
CA ALA A 55 6.64 11.29 -2.14
C ALA A 55 6.07 11.23 -3.57
N SER A 56 5.51 12.32 -4.10
CA SER A 56 5.07 12.36 -5.51
C SER A 56 6.23 12.37 -6.49
N ALA A 57 7.33 13.06 -6.18
CA ALA A 57 8.52 13.06 -7.02
C ALA A 57 9.09 11.63 -7.19
N LEU A 58 9.15 10.85 -6.10
CA LEU A 58 9.57 9.44 -6.14
C LEU A 58 8.61 8.60 -6.99
N TRP A 59 7.30 8.82 -6.90
CA TRP A 59 6.34 8.13 -7.75
C TRP A 59 6.60 8.38 -9.25
N PHE A 60 6.77 9.64 -9.64
CA PHE A 60 7.05 9.97 -11.04
C PHE A 60 8.41 9.46 -11.51
N LEU A 61 9.42 9.45 -10.64
CA LEU A 61 10.71 8.84 -10.96
C LEU A 61 10.59 7.33 -11.19
N ALA A 62 9.81 6.61 -10.38
CA ALA A 62 9.55 5.20 -10.60
C ALA A 62 8.85 4.95 -11.95
N LEU A 63 7.88 5.78 -12.33
CA LEU A 63 7.23 5.70 -13.64
C LEU A 63 8.21 5.98 -14.78
N ALA A 64 9.08 6.97 -14.65
CA ALA A 64 10.09 7.26 -15.67
C ALA A 64 11.09 6.10 -15.86
N TYR A 65 11.49 5.41 -14.78
CA TYR A 65 12.29 4.20 -14.87
C TYR A 65 11.54 3.05 -15.58
N ARG A 66 10.25 2.89 -15.29
CA ARG A 66 9.38 1.91 -15.98
C ARG A 66 9.29 2.18 -17.48
N GLU A 67 9.08 3.44 -17.88
CA GLU A 67 9.04 3.85 -19.29
C GLU A 67 10.38 3.63 -20.00
N ALA A 68 11.48 3.68 -19.25
CA ALA A 68 12.81 3.32 -19.72
C ALA A 68 13.09 1.79 -19.67
N ASN A 69 12.08 0.96 -19.39
CA ASN A 69 12.17 -0.50 -19.22
C ASN A 69 13.17 -0.95 -18.13
N ASN A 70 13.28 -0.17 -17.06
CA ASN A 70 14.11 -0.50 -15.90
C ASN A 70 13.22 -0.72 -14.66
N ASP A 71 12.48 -1.83 -14.68
CA ASP A 71 11.53 -2.17 -13.61
C ASP A 71 12.22 -2.38 -12.25
N ALA A 72 13.45 -2.91 -12.24
CA ALA A 72 14.28 -3.06 -11.03
C ALA A 72 14.57 -1.72 -10.34
N ALA A 73 14.97 -0.71 -11.13
CA ALA A 73 15.18 0.63 -10.59
C ALA A 73 13.86 1.27 -10.13
N ALA A 74 12.77 1.09 -10.89
CA ALA A 74 11.45 1.57 -10.50
C ALA A 74 10.99 0.99 -9.16
N ALA A 75 11.14 -0.33 -8.96
CA ALA A 75 10.81 -1.00 -7.70
C ALA A 75 11.64 -0.46 -6.53
N THR A 76 12.94 -0.19 -6.74
CA THR A 76 13.80 0.43 -5.73
C THR A 76 13.29 1.80 -5.31
N ILE A 77 12.88 2.64 -6.27
CA ILE A 77 12.32 3.98 -5.96
C ILE A 77 10.98 3.87 -5.22
N LEU A 78 10.14 2.89 -5.54
CA LEU A 78 8.89 2.66 -4.80
C LEU A 78 9.15 2.22 -3.35
N ILE A 79 10.16 1.40 -3.10
CA ILE A 79 10.59 1.06 -1.73
C ILE A 79 11.01 2.32 -0.97
N GLN A 80 11.82 3.19 -1.58
CA GLN A 80 12.22 4.47 -0.97
C GLN A 80 11.00 5.34 -0.61
N ARG A 81 10.00 5.37 -1.49
CA ARG A 81 8.74 6.08 -1.25
C ARG A 81 7.94 5.48 -0.10
N VAL A 82 7.90 4.16 0.02
CA VAL A 82 7.29 3.48 1.17
C VAL A 82 8.04 3.85 2.46
N ARG A 83 9.38 3.82 2.48
CA ARG A 83 10.17 4.23 3.65
C ARG A 83 9.90 5.66 4.08
N LEU A 84 9.77 6.58 3.12
CA LEU A 84 9.38 7.96 3.38
C LEU A 84 8.01 8.04 4.06
N ALA A 85 7.02 7.30 3.55
CA ALA A 85 5.68 7.24 4.10
C ALA A 85 5.64 6.57 5.49
N GLU A 86 6.46 5.55 5.72
CA GLU A 86 6.62 4.92 7.04
C GLU A 86 7.17 5.92 8.06
N ARG A 87 8.18 6.72 7.68
CA ARG A 87 8.72 7.77 8.55
C ARG A 87 7.70 8.87 8.83
N LEU A 88 6.95 9.31 7.82
CA LEU A 88 5.85 10.28 7.98
C LEU A 88 4.79 9.75 8.96
N ALA A 89 4.29 8.53 8.74
CA ALA A 89 3.30 7.90 9.60
C ALA A 89 3.83 7.60 11.01
N GLY A 90 5.13 7.38 11.18
CA GLY A 90 5.76 7.25 12.49
C GLY A 90 5.86 8.57 13.26
N ALA A 91 6.02 9.70 12.55
CA ALA A 91 6.08 11.02 13.16
C ALA A 91 4.70 11.60 13.48
N ASP A 92 3.73 11.41 12.57
CA ASP A 92 2.33 11.78 12.78
C ASP A 92 1.41 10.71 12.16
N PRO A 93 1.01 9.70 12.97
CA PRO A 93 0.13 8.63 12.52
C PRO A 93 -1.26 9.12 12.11
N ASN A 94 -1.78 10.17 12.75
CA ASN A 94 -3.14 10.65 12.49
C ASN A 94 -3.24 11.25 11.08
N THR A 95 -2.18 11.93 10.65
CA THR A 95 -2.13 12.59 9.34
C THR A 95 -1.73 11.63 8.22
N TYR A 96 -0.69 10.80 8.42
CA TYR A 96 -0.01 10.13 7.30
C TYR A 96 -0.23 8.62 7.20
N LYS A 97 -0.93 8.00 8.15
CA LYS A 97 -1.13 6.55 8.12
C LYS A 97 -2.03 6.09 6.96
N SER A 98 -3.03 6.89 6.60
CA SER A 98 -3.87 6.64 5.41
C SER A 98 -3.05 6.73 4.11
N LEU A 99 -2.12 7.69 4.02
CA LEU A 99 -1.16 7.80 2.92
C LEU A 99 -0.28 6.54 2.83
N LEU A 100 0.27 6.08 3.95
CA LEU A 100 1.08 4.85 3.99
C LEU A 100 0.29 3.64 3.48
N GLY A 101 -0.95 3.46 3.95
CA GLY A 101 -1.83 2.37 3.51
C GLY A 101 -2.10 2.43 2.01
N SER A 102 -2.43 3.61 1.49
CA SER A 102 -2.65 3.86 0.06
C SER A 102 -1.44 3.49 -0.80
N ILE A 103 -0.25 3.96 -0.40
CA ILE A 103 1.00 3.71 -1.12
C ILE A 103 1.32 2.22 -1.14
N LEU A 104 1.29 1.55 0.03
CA LEU A 104 1.59 0.13 0.15
C LEU A 104 0.66 -0.73 -0.71
N VAL A 105 -0.66 -0.49 -0.61
CA VAL A 105 -1.64 -1.41 -1.18
C VAL A 105 -1.95 -1.12 -2.64
N HIS A 106 -2.10 0.14 -3.03
CA HIS A 106 -2.60 0.46 -4.38
C HIS A 106 -1.49 0.80 -5.35
N GLN A 107 -0.45 1.47 -4.87
CA GLN A 107 0.61 2.03 -5.74
C GLN A 107 1.84 1.14 -5.79
N PHE A 108 2.00 0.26 -4.78
CA PHE A 108 3.10 -0.68 -4.72
C PHE A 108 2.63 -2.11 -4.94
N ILE A 109 1.94 -2.71 -3.97
CA ILE A 109 1.53 -4.11 -4.04
C ILE A 109 0.36 -4.34 -5.01
N GLY A 110 -0.39 -3.32 -5.38
CA GLY A 110 -1.52 -3.45 -6.32
C GLY A 110 -1.12 -3.84 -7.74
N ASP A 111 0.09 -3.47 -8.17
CA ASP A 111 0.57 -3.73 -9.53
C ASP A 111 1.31 -5.07 -9.60
N ALA A 112 0.88 -5.94 -10.52
CA ALA A 112 1.48 -7.26 -10.72
C ALA A 112 2.95 -7.19 -11.16
N LYS A 113 3.35 -6.15 -11.90
CA LYS A 113 4.76 -5.99 -12.31
C LYS A 113 5.66 -5.72 -11.10
N TRP A 114 5.19 -4.91 -10.15
CA TRP A 114 5.95 -4.61 -8.94
C TRP A 114 6.07 -5.82 -8.03
N ARG A 115 4.98 -6.58 -7.87
CA ARG A 115 5.05 -7.84 -7.11
C ARG A 115 6.02 -8.84 -7.76
N ALA A 116 6.03 -8.95 -9.09
CA ALA A 116 6.95 -9.82 -9.81
C ALA A 116 8.42 -9.40 -9.60
N GLU A 117 8.74 -8.10 -9.70
CA GLU A 117 10.09 -7.57 -9.52
C GLU A 117 10.63 -7.77 -8.09
N LEU A 118 9.76 -7.64 -7.08
CA LEU A 118 10.12 -7.87 -5.68
C LEU A 118 10.45 -9.34 -5.38
N GLY A 119 9.86 -10.26 -6.16
CA GLY A 119 9.80 -11.68 -5.82
C GLY A 119 8.77 -11.98 -4.73
N SER A 120 8.31 -13.23 -4.70
CA SER A 120 7.15 -13.67 -3.91
C SER A 120 7.27 -13.41 -2.41
N GLN A 121 8.44 -13.62 -1.81
CA GLN A 121 8.66 -13.44 -0.36
C GLN A 121 8.58 -11.97 0.06
N ALA A 122 9.23 -11.08 -0.69
CA ALA A 122 9.19 -9.65 -0.38
C ALA A 122 7.80 -9.06 -0.65
N ALA A 123 7.16 -9.43 -1.76
CA ALA A 123 5.79 -9.02 -2.08
C ALA A 123 4.80 -9.44 -0.97
N LEU A 124 4.94 -10.67 -0.44
CA LEU A 124 4.13 -11.15 0.70
C LEU A 124 4.33 -10.30 1.96
N SER A 125 5.58 -10.02 2.34
CA SER A 125 5.88 -9.20 3.51
C SER A 125 5.24 -7.81 3.42
N TRP A 126 5.36 -7.16 2.27
CA TRP A 126 4.74 -5.86 2.03
C TRP A 126 3.21 -5.91 1.97
N ALA A 127 2.63 -6.95 1.38
CA ALA A 127 1.18 -7.14 1.35
C ALA A 127 0.60 -7.35 2.76
N GLN A 128 1.28 -8.15 3.58
CA GLN A 128 0.93 -8.34 4.99
C GLN A 128 0.99 -7.01 5.73
N ARG A 129 2.05 -6.22 5.52
CA ARG A 129 2.17 -4.88 6.12
C ARG A 129 1.03 -3.95 5.71
N GLY A 130 0.63 -3.97 4.44
CA GLY A 130 -0.52 -3.22 3.93
C GLY A 130 -1.83 -3.59 4.64
N VAL A 131 -2.08 -4.90 4.84
CA VAL A 131 -3.23 -5.38 5.63
C VAL A 131 -3.15 -4.89 7.07
N GLN A 132 -1.99 -4.98 7.72
CA GLN A 132 -1.83 -4.48 9.10
C GLN A 132 -2.16 -2.98 9.22
N VAL A 133 -1.68 -2.15 8.29
CA VAL A 133 -1.95 -0.71 8.29
C VAL A 133 -3.45 -0.44 8.15
N TYR A 134 -4.14 -1.14 7.25
CA TYR A 134 -5.58 -0.97 7.07
C TYR A 134 -6.41 -1.57 8.21
N GLU A 135 -5.98 -2.66 8.85
CA GLU A 135 -6.62 -3.19 10.06
C GLU A 135 -6.56 -2.17 11.21
N GLU A 136 -5.45 -1.46 11.34
CA GLU A 136 -5.30 -0.40 12.34
C GLU A 136 -6.17 0.83 11.99
N LEU A 137 -6.23 1.25 10.73
CA LEU A 137 -7.10 2.34 10.28
C LEU A 137 -8.60 1.97 10.40
N ALA A 138 -8.94 0.71 10.16
CA ALA A 138 -10.28 0.15 10.31
C ALA A 138 -10.71 0.00 11.77
N GLY A 139 -9.81 0.23 12.74
CA GLY A 139 -10.08 0.04 14.17
C GLY A 139 -10.23 -1.43 14.57
N LEU A 140 -9.79 -2.37 13.73
CA LEU A 140 -9.82 -3.81 14.01
C LEU A 140 -8.64 -4.27 14.84
N ARG A 141 -7.56 -3.48 14.83
CA ARG A 141 -6.32 -3.77 15.55
C ARG A 141 -5.76 -2.50 16.21
N PRO A 142 -5.30 -2.55 17.47
CA PRO A 142 -4.52 -1.46 18.06
C PRO A 142 -3.22 -1.22 17.28
N ALA A 143 -2.80 0.05 17.14
CA ALA A 143 -1.58 0.39 16.42
C ALA A 143 -0.34 -0.34 16.99
N GLY A 144 0.43 -1.01 16.13
CA GLY A 144 1.63 -1.74 16.52
C GLY A 144 1.39 -3.09 17.20
N SER A 145 0.13 -3.52 17.34
CA SER A 145 -0.17 -4.86 17.85
C SER A 145 0.26 -5.94 16.86
N THR A 146 0.79 -7.05 17.37
CA THR A 146 1.08 -8.26 16.58
C THR A 146 -0.05 -9.28 16.66
N THR A 147 -1.10 -9.00 17.44
CA THR A 147 -2.25 -9.90 17.59
C THR A 147 -3.05 -9.95 16.28
N PRO A 148 -3.27 -11.14 15.68
CA PRO A 148 -4.08 -11.27 14.48
C PRO A 148 -5.52 -10.81 14.72
N VAL A 149 -6.12 -10.17 13.71
CA VAL A 149 -7.55 -9.82 13.76
C VAL A 149 -8.38 -11.09 13.63
N ASN A 150 -9.34 -11.28 14.52
CA ASN A 150 -10.31 -12.36 14.38
C ASN A 150 -11.47 -11.93 13.45
N TYR A 151 -11.34 -12.22 12.15
CA TYR A 151 -12.36 -11.92 11.16
C TYR A 151 -13.69 -12.69 11.36
N GLU A 152 -13.75 -13.68 12.26
CA GLU A 152 -15.02 -14.33 12.64
C GLU A 152 -15.87 -13.47 13.56
N ASN A 153 -15.25 -12.53 14.29
CA ASN A 153 -15.91 -11.71 15.29
C ASN A 153 -15.92 -10.23 14.91
N LEU A 154 -16.23 -9.91 13.66
CA LEU A 154 -16.35 -8.53 13.18
C LEU A 154 -17.59 -7.80 13.70
N ALA A 155 -18.55 -8.53 14.28
CA ALA A 155 -19.77 -7.94 14.85
C ALA A 155 -19.48 -6.98 16.01
N ALA A 156 -18.38 -7.19 16.74
CA ALA A 156 -17.94 -6.33 17.84
C ALA A 156 -17.39 -4.96 17.37
N PHE A 157 -17.16 -4.78 16.08
CA PHE A 157 -16.57 -3.57 15.52
C PHE A 157 -17.59 -2.78 14.69
N THR A 158 -17.39 -1.47 14.65
CA THR A 158 -18.19 -0.54 13.84
C THR A 158 -17.46 -0.29 12.52
N PRO A 159 -18.08 -0.58 11.36
CA PRO A 159 -17.48 -0.26 10.07
C PRO A 159 -17.17 1.22 9.92
N ASN A 160 -16.03 1.53 9.29
CA ASN A 160 -15.64 2.88 8.92
C ASN A 160 -15.13 2.89 7.46
N THR A 161 -14.76 4.06 6.96
CA THR A 161 -14.33 4.26 5.56
C THR A 161 -13.10 3.42 5.16
N TYR A 162 -12.29 2.99 6.12
CA TYR A 162 -11.09 2.18 5.86
C TYR A 162 -11.39 0.68 5.75
N TRP A 163 -12.59 0.22 6.09
CA TRP A 163 -12.99 -1.17 5.81
C TRP A 163 -13.11 -1.39 4.30
N TRP A 164 -13.82 -0.48 3.63
CA TRP A 164 -13.89 -0.35 2.19
C TRP A 164 -14.51 0.98 1.80
N ASP A 165 -13.97 1.58 0.75
CA ASP A 165 -14.51 2.74 0.07
C ASP A 165 -14.32 2.52 -1.45
N PRO A 166 -15.29 2.82 -2.32
CA PRO A 166 -15.17 2.56 -3.75
C PRO A 166 -14.00 3.29 -4.42
N SER A 167 -13.59 4.45 -3.89
CA SER A 167 -12.52 5.28 -4.45
C SER A 167 -11.14 4.91 -3.93
N THR A 168 -11.04 4.41 -2.69
CA THR A 168 -9.75 4.10 -2.05
C THR A 168 -9.55 2.61 -1.74
N GLY A 169 -10.56 1.76 -1.88
CA GLY A 169 -10.51 0.30 -1.72
C GLY A 169 -10.40 -0.22 -0.27
N GLY A 170 -9.61 0.43 0.59
CA GLY A 170 -9.52 0.10 2.01
C GLY A 170 -8.98 -1.32 2.31
N LEU A 171 -9.34 -1.85 3.48
CA LEU A 171 -8.94 -3.17 3.97
C LEU A 171 -9.40 -4.30 3.04
N ALA A 172 -10.58 -4.20 2.43
CA ALA A 172 -11.05 -5.20 1.48
C ALA A 172 -10.12 -5.33 0.26
N SER A 173 -9.54 -4.23 -0.24
CA SER A 173 -8.52 -4.28 -1.29
C SER A 173 -7.19 -4.83 -0.79
N ALA A 174 -6.77 -4.47 0.42
CA ALA A 174 -5.55 -5.00 1.03
C ALA A 174 -5.59 -6.54 1.13
N LEU A 175 -6.72 -7.10 1.57
CA LEU A 175 -6.93 -8.55 1.64
C LEU A 175 -6.89 -9.20 0.25
N TRP A 176 -7.49 -8.57 -0.76
CA TRP A 176 -7.42 -9.05 -2.13
C TRP A 176 -5.98 -9.15 -2.65
N PHE A 177 -5.18 -8.09 -2.47
CA PHE A 177 -3.80 -8.08 -2.93
C PHE A 177 -2.89 -9.01 -2.12
N LEU A 178 -3.16 -9.21 -0.83
CA LEU A 178 -2.48 -10.23 -0.02
C LEU A 178 -2.80 -11.65 -0.53
N ALA A 179 -4.05 -11.93 -0.89
CA ALA A 179 -4.41 -13.22 -1.48
C ALA A 179 -3.68 -13.46 -2.83
N LEU A 180 -3.55 -12.42 -3.67
CA LEU A 180 -2.76 -12.50 -4.90
C LEU A 180 -1.29 -12.80 -4.62
N ALA A 181 -0.68 -12.12 -3.66
CA ALA A 181 0.72 -12.38 -3.28
C ALA A 181 0.91 -13.82 -2.77
N TYR A 182 -0.03 -14.38 -2.01
CA TYR A 182 0.01 -15.80 -1.60
C TYR A 182 -0.09 -16.75 -2.78
N ARG A 183 -0.96 -16.45 -3.76
CA ARG A 183 -1.08 -17.26 -4.97
C ARG A 183 0.17 -17.19 -5.84
N GLU A 184 0.76 -16.02 -6.00
CA GLU A 184 2.05 -15.83 -6.70
C GLU A 184 3.20 -16.57 -5.98
N ALA A 185 3.08 -16.78 -4.67
CA ALA A 185 3.96 -17.62 -3.86
C ALA A 185 3.60 -19.13 -3.89
N ASN A 186 2.67 -19.56 -4.76
CA ASN A 186 2.15 -20.93 -4.86
C ASN A 186 1.50 -21.45 -3.56
N ASN A 187 0.87 -20.57 -2.78
CA ASN A 187 0.16 -20.92 -1.55
C ASN A 187 -1.34 -20.60 -1.66
N ASP A 188 -2.03 -21.37 -2.49
CA ASP A 188 -3.47 -21.20 -2.74
C ASP A 188 -4.32 -21.41 -1.47
N ALA A 189 -3.88 -22.27 -0.54
CA ALA A 189 -4.58 -22.50 0.72
C ALA A 189 -4.59 -21.23 1.61
N ALA A 190 -3.45 -20.55 1.71
CA ALA A 190 -3.38 -19.27 2.41
C ALA A 190 -4.16 -18.18 1.66
N ALA A 191 -4.05 -18.13 0.32
CA ALA A 191 -4.82 -17.19 -0.50
C ALA A 191 -6.34 -17.33 -0.26
N ALA A 192 -6.85 -18.57 -0.28
CA ALA A 192 -8.26 -18.85 0.01
C ALA A 192 -8.67 -18.42 1.42
N THR A 193 -7.80 -18.63 2.42
CA THR A 193 -8.04 -18.17 3.80
C THR A 193 -8.20 -16.65 3.87
N ILE A 194 -7.34 -15.89 3.17
CA ILE A 194 -7.44 -14.43 3.11
C ILE A 194 -8.71 -13.97 2.37
N LEU A 195 -9.12 -14.66 1.30
CA LEU A 195 -10.37 -14.33 0.60
C LEU A 195 -11.60 -14.61 1.45
N ILE A 196 -11.58 -15.63 2.32
CA ILE A 196 -12.63 -15.85 3.31
C ILE A 196 -12.71 -14.68 4.30
N GLN A 197 -11.57 -14.15 4.76
CA GLN A 197 -11.54 -12.96 5.61
C GLN A 197 -12.16 -11.75 4.89
N ARG A 198 -11.86 -11.57 3.60
CA ARG A 198 -12.46 -10.52 2.77
C ARG A 198 -13.97 -10.68 2.61
N VAL A 199 -14.46 -11.91 2.43
CA VAL A 199 -15.91 -12.21 2.38
C VAL A 199 -16.57 -11.85 3.71
N ARG A 200 -16.00 -12.25 4.85
CA ARG A 200 -16.55 -11.93 6.19
C ARG A 200 -16.62 -10.42 6.42
N LEU A 201 -15.60 -9.68 5.99
CA LEU A 201 -15.59 -8.22 6.03
C LEU A 201 -16.70 -7.62 5.15
N ALA A 202 -16.87 -8.12 3.93
CA ALA A 202 -17.93 -7.67 3.03
C ALA A 202 -19.35 -8.02 3.54
N GLU A 203 -19.52 -9.17 4.20
CA GLU A 203 -20.77 -9.57 4.85
C GLU A 203 -21.13 -8.63 5.99
N ARG A 204 -20.13 -8.26 6.83
CA ARG A 204 -20.33 -7.30 7.91
C ARG A 204 -20.72 -5.92 7.37
N LEU A 205 -20.05 -5.45 6.32
CA LEU A 205 -20.39 -4.20 5.64
C LEU A 205 -21.80 -4.23 5.05
N ALA A 206 -22.13 -5.25 4.25
CA ALA A 206 -23.45 -5.40 3.65
C ALA A 206 -24.56 -5.60 4.69
N GLY A 207 -24.26 -6.17 5.86
CA GLY A 207 -25.21 -6.24 6.97
C GLY A 207 -25.48 -4.88 7.63
N ALA A 208 -24.52 -3.94 7.59
CA ALA A 208 -24.68 -2.59 8.11
C ALA A 208 -25.35 -1.65 7.11
N ASP A 209 -24.97 -1.74 5.82
CA ASP A 209 -25.60 -1.02 4.72
C ASP A 209 -25.62 -1.89 3.44
N PRO A 210 -26.72 -2.61 3.19
CA PRO A 210 -26.83 -3.48 2.03
C PRO A 210 -26.73 -2.73 0.70
N ASN A 211 -27.27 -1.51 0.61
CA ASN A 211 -27.36 -0.78 -0.67
C ASN A 211 -25.97 -0.35 -1.13
N THR A 212 -25.13 0.08 -0.20
CA THR A 212 -23.76 0.53 -0.52
C THR A 212 -22.82 -0.64 -0.80
N TYR A 213 -22.93 -1.75 -0.06
CA TYR A 213 -21.89 -2.80 -0.04
C TYR A 213 -22.27 -4.13 -0.70
N LYS A 214 -23.49 -4.26 -1.25
CA LYS A 214 -23.91 -5.50 -1.94
C LYS A 214 -22.99 -5.89 -3.10
N SER A 215 -22.52 -4.92 -3.89
CA SER A 215 -21.60 -5.18 -5.00
C SER A 215 -20.27 -5.75 -4.50
N LEU A 216 -19.70 -5.16 -3.45
CA LEU A 216 -18.48 -5.66 -2.81
C LEU A 216 -18.65 -7.11 -2.33
N LEU A 217 -19.77 -7.44 -1.68
CA LEU A 217 -20.03 -8.80 -1.20
C LEU A 217 -20.10 -9.81 -2.36
N VAL A 218 -20.78 -9.46 -3.46
CA VAL A 218 -20.84 -10.31 -4.65
C VAL A 218 -19.45 -10.55 -5.23
N HIS A 219 -18.64 -9.49 -5.38
CA HIS A 219 -17.26 -9.62 -5.86
C HIS A 219 -16.41 -10.47 -4.92
N ALA A 220 -16.49 -10.24 -3.60
CA ALA A 220 -15.73 -11.02 -2.62
C ALA A 220 -16.05 -12.52 -2.66
N ARG A 221 -17.32 -12.89 -2.85
CA ARG A 221 -17.72 -14.28 -2.98
C ARG A 221 -17.26 -14.90 -4.31
N ALA A 222 -17.37 -14.16 -5.41
CA ALA A 222 -16.89 -14.61 -6.72
C ALA A 222 -15.36 -14.83 -6.71
N ASP A 223 -14.63 -13.89 -6.12
CA ASP A 223 -13.18 -13.95 -5.93
C ASP A 223 -12.78 -15.19 -5.11
N ALA A 224 -13.41 -15.41 -3.96
CA ALA A 224 -13.15 -16.61 -3.16
C ALA A 224 -13.43 -17.90 -3.94
N ALA A 225 -14.52 -17.95 -4.71
CA ALA A 225 -14.87 -19.09 -5.53
C ALA A 225 -13.86 -19.38 -6.65
N ALA A 226 -13.32 -18.34 -7.27
CA ALA A 226 -12.27 -18.47 -8.29
C ALA A 226 -10.96 -19.06 -7.74
N PHE A 227 -10.76 -19.01 -6.41
CA PHE A 227 -9.62 -19.60 -5.70
C PHE A 227 -9.99 -20.94 -5.02
N GLY A 228 -11.12 -21.55 -5.40
CA GLY A 228 -11.51 -22.89 -4.97
C GLY A 228 -12.38 -22.94 -3.71
N PHE A 229 -12.79 -21.80 -3.13
CA PHE A 229 -13.70 -21.79 -1.99
C PHE A 229 -15.15 -21.96 -2.43
N ARG A 230 -15.85 -22.97 -1.89
CA ARG A 230 -17.31 -23.09 -2.06
C ARG A 230 -17.99 -22.66 -0.76
N PRO A 231 -18.68 -21.51 -0.71
CA PRO A 231 -19.46 -21.13 0.46
C PRO A 231 -20.51 -22.20 0.75
N ARG A 232 -20.72 -22.53 2.02
CA ARG A 232 -21.91 -23.29 2.42
C ARG A 232 -23.12 -22.38 2.19
N LEU A 233 -24.02 -22.82 1.32
CA LEU A 233 -25.33 -22.20 1.06
C LEU A 233 -26.20 -22.25 2.31
#